data_AF-A0A514LDC8-F1
#
_entry.id   AF-A0A514LDC8-F1
#
_cell.length_a   1.000
_cell.length_b   1.000
_cell.length_c   1.000
_cell.angle_alpha   90.00
_cell.angle_beta   90.00
_cell.angle_gamma   90.00
#
_symmetry.space_group_name_H-M   'P 1'
#
loop_
_entity.id
_entity.type
_entity.pdbx_description
1 polymer ?
#
loop_
_entity_poly.entity_id
_entity_poly.type
_entity_poly.pdbx_seq_one_letter_code
_entity_poly.pdbx_strand_id
1 'polypeptide(L)'
;MKKWTKTTDGGFTLMEVTAALLLLSVVAAGIVPLLSILYTERVEVQAEREAYRILERVGYELEERDIETVTVSDTSYVVRHQNEAICIYWKGPAGRDKEICLEFPP
;
A
#
# COMPACT_ATOMS: atom_id res chain seq x y z
N MET A 1 -27.44 12.84 -46.93
CA MET A 1 -26.75 14.11 -46.61
C MET A 1 -25.61 13.83 -45.64
N LYS A 2 -24.36 13.98 -46.08
CA LYS A 2 -23.14 13.72 -45.30
C LYS A 2 -22.92 14.90 -44.33
N LYS A 3 -23.00 14.67 -43.01
CA LYS A 3 -22.56 15.66 -42.01
C LYS A 3 -21.03 15.65 -42.02
N TRP A 4 -20.45 16.67 -42.65
CA TRP A 4 -19.02 16.94 -42.53
C TRP A 4 -18.75 17.45 -41.12
N THR A 5 -17.98 16.68 -40.34
CA THR A 5 -17.34 17.16 -39.13
C THR A 5 -16.37 18.27 -39.53
N LYS A 6 -16.68 19.50 -39.16
CA LYS A 6 -15.82 20.66 -39.37
C LYS A 6 -14.57 20.47 -38.50
N THR A 7 -13.48 20.01 -39.10
CA THR A 7 -12.14 20.12 -38.53
C THR A 7 -11.80 21.61 -38.48
N THR A 8 -11.84 22.20 -37.29
CA THR A 8 -11.30 23.54 -37.05
C THR A 8 -9.79 23.41 -36.95
N ASP A 9 -9.10 23.61 -38.08
CA ASP A 9 -7.69 23.99 -38.11
C ASP A 9 -7.57 25.41 -37.57
N GLY A 10 -7.48 25.54 -36.24
CA GLY A 10 -7.21 26.79 -35.55
C GLY A 10 -6.21 26.50 -34.44
N GLY A 11 -5.03 27.12 -34.50
CA GLY A 11 -4.04 26.99 -33.44
C GLY A 11 -4.62 27.46 -32.10
N PHE A 12 -4.27 26.76 -31.02
CA PHE A 12 -4.70 27.11 -29.68
C PHE A 12 -4.12 28.46 -29.27
N THR A 13 -4.96 29.34 -28.73
CA THR A 13 -4.48 30.59 -28.15
C THR A 13 -3.77 30.32 -26.82
N LEU A 14 -2.78 31.13 -26.47
CA LEU A 14 -2.04 30.97 -25.21
C LEU A 14 -2.99 30.99 -23.99
N MET A 15 -4.04 31.81 -24.04
CA MET A 15 -5.06 31.91 -22.99
C MET A 15 -5.87 30.62 -22.82
N GLU A 16 -6.17 29.93 -23.92
CA GLU A 16 -6.91 28.66 -23.88
C GLU A 16 -6.05 27.55 -23.26
N VAL A 17 -4.77 27.49 -23.63
CA VAL A 17 -3.82 26.53 -23.06
C VAL A 17 -3.60 26.79 -21.57
N THR A 18 -3.44 28.05 -21.16
CA THR A 18 -3.25 28.37 -19.74
C THR A 18 -4.51 28.11 -18.93
N ALA A 19 -5.71 28.39 -19.47
CA ALA A 19 -6.96 28.06 -18.82
C ALA A 19 -7.13 26.54 -18.65
N ALA A 20 -6.83 25.74 -19.68
CA ALA A 20 -6.87 24.29 -19.60
C ALA A 20 -5.85 23.75 -18.59
N LEU A 21 -4.64 24.31 -18.55
CA LEU A 21 -3.61 23.94 -17.59
C LEU A 21 -4.00 24.27 -16.14
N LEU A 22 -4.66 25.41 -15.91
CA LEU A 22 -5.17 25.78 -14.59
C LEU A 22 -6.28 24.84 -14.12
N LEU A 23 -7.18 24.43 -15.01
CA LEU A 23 -8.19 23.44 -14.68
C LEU A 23 -7.55 22.08 -14.36
N LEU A 24 -6.58 21.66 -15.17
CA LEU A 24 -5.84 20.42 -14.95
C LEU A 24 -5.10 20.46 -13.60
N SER A 25 -4.47 21.59 -13.24
CA SER A 25 -3.70 21.70 -12.00
C SER A 25 -4.59 21.61 -10.77
N VAL A 26 -5.78 22.23 -10.79
CA VAL A 26 -6.78 22.12 -9.72
C VAL A 26 -7.27 20.68 -9.56
N VAL A 27 -7.58 20.01 -10.68
CA VAL A 27 -8.02 18.61 -10.67
C VAL A 27 -6.91 17.70 -10.15
N ALA A 28 -5.68 17.89 -10.61
CA ALA A 28 -4.52 17.11 -10.16
C ALA A 28 -4.26 17.31 -8.67
N ALA A 29 -4.38 18.53 -8.15
CA ALA A 29 -4.22 18.82 -6.73
C ALA A 29 -5.22 18.06 -5.85
N GLY A 30 -6.42 17.77 -6.36
CA GLY A 30 -7.39 16.92 -5.66
C GLY A 30 -7.13 15.42 -5.80
N ILE A 31 -6.81 14.95 -7.01
CA ILE A 31 -6.70 13.50 -7.30
C ILE A 31 -5.38 12.90 -6.77
N VAL A 32 -4.26 13.61 -6.89
CA VAL A 32 -2.95 13.10 -6.48
C VAL A 32 -2.90 12.66 -5.00
N PRO A 33 -3.34 13.46 -4.01
CA PRO A 33 -3.32 13.02 -2.61
C PRO A 33 -4.24 11.81 -2.37
N LEU A 34 -5.39 11.74 -3.02
CA LEU A 34 -6.30 10.58 -2.95
C LEU A 34 -5.62 9.29 -3.45
N LEU A 35 -4.92 9.37 -4.58
CA LEU A 35 -4.16 8.24 -5.09
C LEU A 35 -3.06 7.81 -4.13
N SER A 36 -2.34 8.76 -3.53
CA SER A 36 -1.28 8.47 -2.55
C SER A 36 -1.79 7.67 -1.36
N ILE A 37 -2.96 8.05 -0.81
CA ILE A 37 -3.62 7.30 0.28
C ILE A 37 -3.93 5.87 -0.16
N LEU A 38 -4.56 5.71 -1.33
CA LEU A 38 -4.93 4.39 -1.85
C LEU A 38 -3.70 3.50 -2.11
N TYR A 39 -2.62 4.07 -2.63
CA TYR A 39 -1.37 3.32 -2.82
C TYR A 39 -0.80 2.87 -1.48
N THR A 40 -0.77 3.75 -0.49
CA THR A 40 -0.25 3.43 0.86
C THR A 40 -1.06 2.29 1.49
N GLU A 41 -2.39 2.36 1.43
CA GLU A 41 -3.27 1.31 1.97
C GLU A 41 -3.12 -0.03 1.22
N ARG A 42 -2.87 0.00 -0.10
CA ARG A 42 -2.57 -1.24 -0.85
C ARG A 42 -1.28 -1.90 -0.40
N VAL A 43 -0.22 -1.11 -0.18
CA VAL A 43 1.06 -1.64 0.30
C VAL A 43 0.92 -2.15 1.73
N GLU A 44 0.14 -1.47 2.58
CA GLU A 44 -0.15 -1.93 3.94
C GLU A 44 -0.82 -3.32 3.94
N VAL A 45 -1.85 -3.51 3.10
CA VAL A 45 -2.54 -4.81 2.98
C VAL A 45 -1.61 -5.89 2.41
N GLN A 46 -0.69 -5.54 1.52
CA GLN A 46 0.32 -6.47 1.03
C GLN A 46 1.28 -6.90 2.15
N ALA A 47 1.76 -5.94 2.95
CA ALA A 47 2.64 -6.21 4.09
C ALA A 47 1.95 -7.10 5.15
N GLU A 48 0.65 -6.94 5.35
CA GLU A 48 -0.13 -7.80 6.24
C GLU A 48 -0.23 -9.24 5.70
N ARG A 49 -0.46 -9.42 4.40
CA ARG A 49 -0.45 -10.76 3.78
C ARG A 49 0.92 -11.43 3.83
N GLU A 50 1.98 -10.65 3.69
CA GLU A 50 3.36 -11.11 3.88
C GLU A 50 3.55 -11.62 5.31
N ALA A 51 3.07 -10.87 6.31
CA ALA A 51 3.15 -11.25 7.72
C ALA A 51 2.48 -12.60 7.98
N TYR A 52 1.28 -12.83 7.46
CA TYR A 52 0.60 -14.13 7.58
C TYR A 52 1.41 -15.28 6.97
N ARG A 53 2.00 -15.09 5.79
CA ARG A 53 2.84 -16.13 5.15
C ARG A 53 4.11 -16.43 5.93
N ILE A 54 4.74 -15.39 6.47
CA ILE A 54 5.91 -15.54 7.34
C ILE A 54 5.51 -16.33 8.57
N LEU A 55 4.39 -15.95 9.21
CA LEU A 55 3.89 -16.62 10.40
C LEU A 55 3.52 -18.09 10.15
N GLU A 56 2.90 -18.41 9.02
CA GLU A 56 2.61 -19.80 8.62
C GLU A 56 3.87 -20.63 8.36
N ARG A 57 4.93 -20.01 7.83
CA ARG A 57 6.19 -20.71 7.51
C ARG A 57 7.05 -20.91 8.75
N VAL A 58 7.23 -19.83 9.50
CA VAL A 58 8.22 -19.71 10.59
C VAL A 58 7.60 -20.08 11.92
N GLY A 59 6.30 -19.78 12.13
CA GLY A 59 5.65 -20.02 13.42
C GLY A 59 5.73 -21.47 13.88
N TYR A 60 5.50 -22.46 13.02
CA TYR A 60 5.58 -23.87 13.44
C TYR A 60 7.01 -24.35 13.75
N GLU A 61 8.04 -23.62 13.33
CA GLU A 61 9.44 -23.99 13.50
C GLU A 61 10.08 -23.32 14.74
N LEU A 62 9.41 -22.33 15.35
CA LEU A 62 9.91 -21.61 16.53
C LEU A 62 9.76 -22.41 17.82
N GLU A 63 10.83 -22.48 18.63
CA GLU A 63 10.73 -22.93 20.02
C GLU A 63 10.22 -21.81 20.95
N GLU A 64 9.75 -22.18 22.14
CA GLU A 64 9.02 -21.30 23.10
C GLU A 64 9.79 -20.04 23.56
N ARG A 65 11.11 -19.96 23.31
CA ARG A 65 11.96 -18.80 23.65
C ARG A 65 12.62 -18.14 22.45
N ASP A 66 12.33 -18.60 21.24
CA ASP A 66 12.98 -18.07 20.06
C ASP A 66 12.34 -16.77 19.59
N ILE A 67 13.18 -15.92 19.00
CA ILE A 67 12.79 -14.70 18.32
C ILE A 67 13.44 -14.75 16.94
N GLU A 68 12.62 -14.74 15.90
CA GLU A 68 13.11 -14.71 14.52
C GLU A 68 12.77 -13.37 13.87
N THR A 69 13.75 -12.78 13.20
CA THR A 69 13.54 -11.54 12.44
C THR A 69 13.70 -11.82 10.95
N VAL A 70 12.63 -11.61 10.20
CA VAL A 70 12.58 -11.80 8.75
C VAL A 70 12.42 -10.44 8.09
N THR A 71 13.31 -10.08 7.17
CA THR A 71 13.22 -8.82 6.41
C THR A 71 12.76 -9.10 5.00
N VAL A 72 11.65 -8.47 4.59
CA VAL A 72 11.11 -8.56 3.22
C VAL A 72 10.78 -7.16 2.73
N SER A 73 11.30 -6.78 1.56
CA SER A 73 10.97 -5.51 0.89
C SER A 73 11.05 -4.29 1.82
N ASP A 74 12.19 -4.13 2.50
CA ASP A 74 12.47 -3.06 3.48
C ASP A 74 11.58 -3.04 4.75
N THR A 75 10.72 -4.04 4.93
CA THR A 75 9.93 -4.22 6.14
C THR A 75 10.55 -5.33 6.99
N SER A 76 10.83 -5.04 8.26
CA SER A 76 11.32 -6.02 9.22
C SER A 76 10.17 -6.57 10.04
N TYR A 77 10.03 -7.89 10.01
CA TYR A 77 9.03 -8.66 10.75
C TYR A 77 9.72 -9.41 11.88
N VAL A 78 9.21 -9.27 13.09
CA VAL A 78 9.72 -9.93 14.29
C VAL A 78 8.68 -10.95 14.73
N VAL A 79 9.00 -12.22 14.60
CA VAL A 79 8.19 -13.34 15.08
C VAL A 79 8.69 -13.76 16.47
N ARG A 80 7.77 -13.89 17.42
CA ARG A 80 8.08 -14.28 18.80
C ARG A 80 6.97 -15.17 19.36
N HIS A 81 7.36 -16.11 20.20
CA HIS A 81 6.42 -16.85 21.02
C HIS A 81 5.92 -15.97 22.19
N GLN A 82 4.61 -15.93 22.42
CA GLN A 82 3.96 -15.28 23.56
C GLN A 82 2.94 -16.24 24.17
N ASN A 83 3.30 -16.88 25.28
CA ASN A 83 2.47 -17.84 26.00
C ASN A 83 2.05 -19.03 25.10
N GLU A 84 0.76 -19.16 24.74
CA GLU A 84 0.22 -20.22 23.88
C GLU A 84 -0.01 -19.75 22.43
N ALA A 85 0.55 -18.59 22.07
CA ALA A 85 0.38 -17.97 20.76
C ALA A 85 1.71 -17.55 20.14
N ILE A 86 1.75 -17.57 18.81
CA ILE A 86 2.87 -17.03 18.04
C ILE A 86 2.46 -15.70 17.46
N CYS A 87 3.21 -14.66 17.79
CA CYS A 87 2.92 -13.31 17.36
C CYS A 87 3.98 -12.80 16.40
N ILE A 88 3.54 -12.11 15.36
CA ILE A 88 4.39 -11.38 14.42
C ILE A 88 4.15 -9.89 14.59
N TYR A 89 5.22 -9.13 14.76
CA TYR A 89 5.22 -7.69 14.92
C TYR A 89 6.00 -7.03 13.78
N TRP A 90 5.48 -5.93 13.24
CA TRP A 90 6.18 -5.14 12.24
C TRP A 90 5.71 -3.68 12.26
N LYS A 91 6.50 -2.83 11.61
CA LYS A 91 6.11 -1.45 11.32
C LYS A 91 5.62 -1.36 9.88
N GLY A 92 4.34 -1.06 9.70
CA GLY A 92 3.71 -0.97 8.39
C GLY A 92 4.23 0.21 7.56
N PRO A 93 4.05 0.17 6.22
CA PRO A 93 4.38 1.27 5.30
C PRO A 93 3.79 2.63 5.70
N ALA A 94 2.63 2.66 6.35
CA ALA A 94 2.03 3.89 6.87
C ALA A 94 2.68 4.39 8.19
N GLY A 95 3.75 3.74 8.66
CA GLY A 95 4.45 4.04 9.90
C GLY A 95 3.75 3.54 11.17
N ARG A 96 2.69 2.72 11.02
CA ARG A 96 1.89 2.18 12.12
C ARG A 96 2.49 0.86 12.60
N ASP A 97 2.57 0.70 13.91
CA ASP A 97 2.95 -0.57 14.52
C ASP A 97 1.78 -1.55 14.40
N LYS A 98 2.09 -2.80 14.05
CA LYS A 98 1.12 -3.86 13.82
C LYS A 98 1.58 -5.14 14.50
N GLU A 99 0.61 -5.89 15.01
CA GLU A 99 0.82 -7.20 15.62
C GLU A 99 -0.32 -8.13 15.21
N ILE A 100 0.02 -9.37 14.86
CA ILE A 100 -0.92 -10.47 14.63
C ILE A 100 -0.45 -11.65 15.46
N CYS A 101 -1.36 -12.32 16.15
CA CYS A 101 -1.08 -13.53 16.91
C CYS A 101 -1.94 -14.69 16.39
N LEU A 102 -1.34 -15.87 16.26
CA LEU A 102 -2.04 -17.13 16.05
C LEU A 102 -2.02 -17.92 17.36
N GLU A 103 -3.20 -18.17 17.91
CA GLU A 103 -3.39 -19.08 19.04
C GLU A 103 -3.39 -20.52 18.51
N PHE A 104 -2.65 -21.42 19.16
CA PHE A 104 -2.80 -22.84 18.88
C PHE A 104 -4.10 -23.36 19.50
N PRO A 105 -4.91 -24.15 18.76
CA PRO A 105 -6.03 -24.83 19.38
C PRO A 105 -5.52 -25.79 20.48
N PRO A 106 -6.24 -25.93 21.60
CA PRO A 106 -5.85 -26.78 22.73
C PRO A 106 -5.85 -28.28 22.40
#